data_AF-A0A936GU33-F1
#
_entry.id   AF-A0A936GU33-F1
#
_cell.length_a   1.000
_cell.length_b   1.000
_cell.length_c   1.000
_cell.angle_alpha   90.00
_cell.angle_beta   90.00
_cell.angle_gamma   90.00
#
_symmetry.space_group_name_H-M   'P 1'
#
loop_
_entity.id
_entity.type
_entity.pdbx_description
1 polymer ?
#
loop_
_entity_poly.entity_id
_entity_poly.type
_entity_poly.pdbx_seq_one_letter_code
_entity_poly.pdbx_strand_id
1 'polypeptide(L)'
;MTITQFTHEFEAAMPQLKSYLFRITASIEDTEDIVQDTFIKASLKLDSFRGESTVKTWIFTIASNIAKDNLRAKKRWPEEVTDICREKALANPNYFPEIAAIRQNSLQAEFEIKEHITFCLTCIAKSLPLEQQICLLLKEVYEFKVAEIVEIVQTTEAMVKYYLHTGRSKMVHIYEGRCALINKEGTCHQCSELNGIFNPKQDFEVEKNKIEFAKRANDPNREALLDLRLQIMKEIDPFNSRGSALQLHHIQHNRKLIENFPEKER
;
A
#
# COMPACT_ATOMS: atom_id res chain seq x y z
N MET A 1 10.52 -25.26 -18.36
CA MET A 1 11.16 -23.94 -18.24
C MET A 1 12.53 -24.14 -17.63
N THR A 2 13.60 -23.52 -18.16
CA THR A 2 14.94 -23.65 -17.54
C THR A 2 15.09 -22.68 -16.36
N ILE A 3 16.04 -22.96 -15.46
CA ILE A 3 16.30 -22.06 -14.31
C ILE A 3 16.71 -20.65 -14.78
N THR A 4 17.51 -20.55 -15.84
CA THR A 4 17.93 -19.25 -16.40
C THR A 4 16.74 -18.45 -16.94
N GLN A 5 15.82 -19.11 -17.65
CA GLN A 5 14.58 -18.47 -18.12
C GLN A 5 13.73 -18.00 -16.95
N PHE A 6 13.56 -18.84 -15.93
CA PHE A 6 12.82 -18.49 -14.73
C PHE A 6 13.43 -17.30 -13.99
N THR A 7 14.75 -17.27 -13.80
CA THR A 7 15.43 -16.16 -13.13
C THR A 7 15.17 -14.84 -13.85
N HIS A 8 15.22 -14.83 -15.18
CA HIS A 8 14.93 -13.63 -15.95
C HIS A 8 13.47 -13.15 -15.78
N GLU A 9 12.51 -14.06 -15.84
CA GLU A 9 11.08 -13.75 -15.62
C GLU A 9 10.83 -13.26 -14.17
N PHE A 10 11.52 -13.85 -13.19
CA PHE A 10 11.43 -13.42 -11.81
C PHE A 10 12.00 -12.02 -11.61
N GLU A 11 13.19 -11.74 -12.14
CA GLU A 11 13.81 -10.41 -12.10
C GLU A 11 12.92 -9.34 -12.74
N ALA A 12 12.27 -9.67 -13.87
CA ALA A 12 11.33 -8.78 -14.53
C ALA A 12 10.07 -8.50 -13.68
N ALA A 13 9.56 -9.50 -12.95
CA ALA A 13 8.38 -9.37 -12.08
C ALA A 13 8.70 -8.74 -10.71
N MET A 14 9.96 -8.80 -10.27
CA MET A 14 10.39 -8.46 -8.92
C MET A 14 10.04 -7.04 -8.46
N PRO A 15 10.18 -5.96 -9.27
CA PRO A 15 9.79 -4.62 -8.82
C PRO A 15 8.31 -4.51 -8.43
N GLN A 16 7.42 -5.07 -9.26
CA GLN A 16 5.99 -5.09 -8.95
C GLN A 16 5.67 -6.00 -7.77
N LEU A 17 6.38 -7.14 -7.66
CA LEU A 17 6.23 -8.07 -6.55
C LEU A 17 6.62 -7.42 -5.21
N LYS A 18 7.78 -6.75 -5.14
CA LYS A 18 8.24 -5.99 -3.96
C LYS A 18 7.23 -4.93 -3.57
N SER A 19 6.77 -4.13 -4.55
CA SER A 19 5.75 -3.10 -4.33
C SER A 19 4.46 -3.70 -3.76
N TYR A 20 3.96 -4.80 -4.34
CA TYR A 20 2.73 -5.47 -3.91
C TYR A 20 2.85 -5.99 -2.48
N LEU A 21 3.91 -6.75 -2.21
CA LEU A 21 4.19 -7.33 -0.91
C LEU A 21 4.35 -6.24 0.15
N PHE A 22 5.06 -5.16 -0.13
CA PHE A 22 5.19 -4.04 0.79
C PHE A 22 3.86 -3.38 1.13
N ARG A 23 2.98 -3.18 0.13
CA ARG A 23 1.66 -2.58 0.36
C ARG A 23 0.73 -3.46 1.19
N ILE A 24 0.92 -4.79 1.20
CA ILE A 24 0.14 -5.69 2.07
C ILE A 24 0.80 -5.94 3.42
N THR A 25 2.13 -5.97 3.51
CA THR A 25 2.84 -6.26 4.77
C THR A 25 3.04 -5.01 5.62
N ALA A 26 3.15 -3.83 4.99
CA ALA A 26 3.60 -2.59 5.63
C ALA A 26 4.99 -2.76 6.30
N SER A 27 5.85 -3.62 5.75
CA SER A 27 7.12 -4.01 6.36
C SER A 27 8.17 -4.30 5.28
N ILE A 28 9.31 -3.62 5.33
CA ILE A 28 10.41 -3.86 4.38
C ILE A 28 11.01 -5.25 4.61
N GLU A 29 11.27 -5.59 5.87
CA GLU A 29 11.85 -6.88 6.26
C GLU A 29 10.97 -8.05 5.82
N ASP A 30 9.68 -8.06 6.21
CA ASP A 30 8.77 -9.12 5.76
C ASP A 30 8.67 -9.17 4.23
N THR A 31 8.76 -8.02 3.54
CA THR A 31 8.72 -7.98 2.07
C THR A 31 9.93 -8.66 1.45
N GLU A 32 11.13 -8.36 1.94
CA GLU A 32 12.37 -8.93 1.43
C GLU A 32 12.44 -10.42 1.69
N ASP A 33 12.06 -10.86 2.89
CA ASP A 33 11.98 -12.27 3.26
C ASP A 33 10.99 -13.02 2.36
N ILE A 34 9.78 -12.47 2.16
CA ILE A 34 8.78 -13.13 1.30
C ILE A 34 9.25 -13.21 -0.15
N VAL A 35 9.92 -12.18 -0.68
CA VAL A 35 10.47 -12.21 -2.05
C VAL A 35 11.51 -13.31 -2.19
N GLN A 36 12.44 -13.39 -1.23
CA GLN A 36 13.48 -14.43 -1.22
C GLN A 36 12.85 -15.83 -1.13
N ASP A 37 11.95 -16.04 -0.18
CA ASP A 37 11.23 -17.31 -0.02
C ASP A 37 10.42 -17.68 -1.28
N THR A 38 9.85 -16.69 -1.96
CA THR A 38 9.13 -16.89 -3.22
C THR A 38 10.08 -17.42 -4.29
N PHE A 39 11.26 -16.81 -4.46
CA PHE A 39 12.26 -17.27 -5.43
C PHE A 39 12.71 -18.71 -5.14
N ILE A 40 13.04 -19.01 -3.88
CA ILE A 40 13.47 -20.34 -3.45
C ILE A 40 12.36 -21.37 -3.69
N LYS A 41 11.13 -21.09 -3.24
CA LYS A 41 10.00 -22.04 -3.41
C LYS A 41 9.63 -22.24 -4.88
N ALA A 42 9.67 -21.19 -5.69
CA ALA A 42 9.37 -21.28 -7.11
C ALA A 42 10.47 -22.05 -7.86
N SER A 43 11.75 -21.75 -7.62
CA SER A 43 12.87 -22.47 -8.26
C SER A 43 12.87 -23.97 -7.93
N LEU A 44 12.59 -24.35 -6.68
CA LEU A 44 12.46 -25.76 -6.29
C LEU A 44 11.25 -26.48 -6.92
N LYS A 45 10.23 -25.73 -7.32
CA LYS A 45 9.00 -26.25 -7.93
C LYS A 45 8.95 -26.03 -9.44
N LEU A 46 10.06 -25.63 -10.05
CA LEU A 46 10.10 -25.24 -11.46
C LEU A 46 9.63 -26.36 -12.39
N ASP A 47 9.98 -27.61 -12.08
CA ASP A 47 9.58 -28.80 -12.85
C ASP A 47 8.08 -29.10 -12.78
N SER A 48 7.38 -28.55 -11.77
CA SER A 48 5.93 -28.68 -11.62
C SER A 48 5.13 -27.60 -12.35
N PHE A 49 5.80 -26.57 -12.89
CA PHE A 49 5.13 -25.50 -13.61
C PHE A 49 4.63 -25.99 -14.98
N ARG A 50 3.30 -26.12 -15.10
CA ARG A 50 2.63 -26.66 -16.30
C ARG A 50 2.42 -25.65 -17.43
N GLY A 51 2.69 -24.36 -17.20
CA GLY A 51 2.43 -23.31 -18.20
C GLY A 51 0.95 -23.00 -18.44
N GLU A 52 0.08 -23.38 -17.49
CA GLU A 52 -1.36 -23.07 -17.52
C GLU A 52 -1.64 -21.59 -17.18
N SER A 53 -0.66 -20.91 -16.59
CA SER A 53 -0.64 -19.49 -16.26
C SER A 53 0.63 -18.83 -16.80
N THR A 54 0.72 -17.50 -16.73
CA THR A 54 2.02 -16.83 -16.90
C THR A 54 2.95 -17.13 -15.72
N VAL A 55 4.26 -17.00 -15.92
CA VAL A 55 5.25 -17.12 -14.83
C VAL A 55 5.01 -16.04 -13.77
N LYS A 56 4.64 -14.83 -14.19
CA LYS A 56 4.25 -13.73 -13.29
C LYS A 56 3.08 -14.12 -12.39
N THR A 57 1.99 -14.66 -12.95
CA THR A 57 0.82 -15.12 -12.17
C THR A 57 1.25 -16.18 -11.17
N TRP A 58 2.04 -17.15 -11.59
CA TRP A 58 2.52 -18.23 -10.73
C TRP A 58 3.41 -17.74 -9.57
N ILE A 59 4.33 -16.80 -9.84
CA ILE A 59 5.15 -16.13 -8.81
C ILE A 59 4.25 -15.41 -7.79
N PHE A 60 3.27 -14.64 -8.26
CA PHE A 60 2.35 -13.92 -7.39
C PHE A 60 1.45 -14.86 -6.56
N THR A 61 1.08 -16.02 -7.09
CA THR A 61 0.36 -17.08 -6.35
C THR A 61 1.20 -17.58 -5.18
N ILE A 62 2.47 -17.92 -5.43
CA ILE A 62 3.39 -18.40 -4.38
C ILE A 62 3.61 -17.31 -3.33
N ALA A 63 3.93 -16.08 -3.75
CA ALA A 63 4.19 -14.97 -2.85
C ALA A 63 2.96 -14.59 -2.00
N SER A 64 1.78 -14.55 -2.61
CA SER A 64 0.53 -14.23 -1.90
C SER A 64 0.19 -15.29 -0.86
N ASN A 65 0.51 -16.57 -1.11
CA ASN A 65 0.33 -17.61 -0.10
C ASN A 65 1.26 -17.43 1.09
N ILE A 66 2.55 -17.17 0.85
CA ILE A 66 3.53 -16.90 1.93
C ILE A 66 3.12 -15.66 2.72
N ALA A 67 2.73 -14.59 2.03
CA ALA A 67 2.28 -13.35 2.66
C ALA A 67 1.00 -13.56 3.49
N LYS A 68 0.02 -14.31 2.96
CA LYS A 68 -1.20 -14.66 3.73
C LYS A 68 -0.86 -15.41 5.00
N ASP A 69 0.04 -16.39 4.94
CA ASP A 69 0.44 -17.15 6.12
C ASP A 69 1.18 -16.27 7.16
N ASN A 70 2.09 -15.39 6.71
CA ASN A 70 2.75 -14.41 7.59
C ASN A 70 1.75 -13.43 8.25
N LEU A 71 0.71 -13.01 7.51
CA LEU A 71 -0.23 -11.99 7.96
C LEU A 71 -1.43 -12.54 8.74
N ARG A 72 -1.76 -13.84 8.64
CA ARG A 72 -2.90 -14.47 9.34
C ARG A 72 -2.84 -14.30 10.86
N ALA A 73 -1.64 -14.34 11.43
CA ALA A 73 -1.43 -14.14 12.87
C ALA A 73 -1.40 -12.65 13.27
N LYS A 74 -1.27 -11.73 12.31
CA LYS A 74 -1.19 -10.28 12.56
C LYS A 74 -2.59 -9.67 12.59
N LYS A 75 -2.82 -8.74 13.51
CA LYS A 75 -4.10 -8.02 13.61
C LYS A 75 -4.22 -7.00 12.49
N ARG A 76 -5.45 -6.80 12.01
CA ARG A 76 -5.81 -5.68 11.14
C ARG A 76 -5.54 -4.35 11.85
N TRP A 77 -5.25 -3.34 11.06
CA TRP A 77 -5.12 -1.97 11.55
C TRP A 77 -6.52 -1.38 11.78
N PRO A 78 -6.70 -0.50 12.78
CA PRO A 78 -7.94 0.26 12.92
C PRO A 78 -8.11 1.22 11.74
N GLU A 79 -9.34 1.68 11.48
CA GLU A 79 -9.61 2.66 10.42
C GLU A 79 -9.01 4.04 10.78
N GLU A 80 -8.84 4.29 12.07
CA GLU A 80 -8.22 5.46 12.69
C GLU A 80 -6.68 5.41 12.71
N VAL A 81 -6.06 4.39 12.10
CA VAL A 81 -4.61 4.16 12.22
C VAL A 81 -3.77 5.40 11.91
N THR A 82 -4.14 6.19 10.90
CA THR A 82 -3.41 7.40 10.56
C THR A 82 -3.45 8.44 11.69
N ASP A 83 -4.59 8.57 12.37
CA ASP A 83 -4.78 9.57 13.43
C ASP A 83 -4.10 9.13 14.73
N ILE A 84 -4.26 7.86 15.09
CA ILE A 84 -3.57 7.24 16.22
C ILE A 84 -2.05 7.40 16.06
N CYS A 85 -1.51 7.06 14.89
CA CYS A 85 -0.08 7.17 14.65
C CYS A 85 0.40 8.62 14.62
N ARG A 86 -0.39 9.55 14.08
CA ARG A 86 -0.07 11.00 14.13
C ARG A 86 0.03 11.50 15.56
N GLU A 87 -0.94 11.19 16.42
CA GLU A 87 -0.92 11.60 17.83
C GLU A 87 0.30 11.06 18.57
N LYS A 88 0.62 9.78 18.39
CA LYS A 88 1.81 9.17 18.98
C LYS A 88 3.12 9.75 18.43
N ALA A 89 3.17 10.07 17.14
CA ALA A 89 4.31 10.72 16.52
C ALA A 89 4.54 12.13 17.07
N LEU A 90 3.48 12.93 17.25
CA LEU A 90 3.55 14.26 17.86
C LEU A 90 3.97 14.22 19.34
N ALA A 91 3.61 13.16 20.06
CA ALA A 91 4.01 12.94 21.44
C ALA A 91 5.44 12.40 21.59
N ASN A 92 6.06 11.93 20.49
CA ASN A 92 7.42 11.38 20.51
C ASN A 92 8.45 12.49 20.19
N PRO A 93 9.28 12.91 21.16
CA PRO A 93 10.26 13.99 20.94
C PRO A 93 11.34 13.63 19.92
N ASN A 94 11.57 12.34 19.64
CA ASN A 94 12.59 11.89 18.70
C ASN A 94 12.06 11.77 17.26
N TYR A 95 10.74 11.79 17.05
CA TYR A 95 10.15 11.54 15.73
C TYR A 95 10.57 12.58 14.69
N PHE A 96 10.38 13.88 14.96
CA PHE A 96 10.79 14.92 14.02
C PHE A 96 12.31 15.02 13.82
N PRO A 97 13.16 14.87 14.85
CA PRO A 97 14.60 14.72 14.66
C PRO A 97 15.00 13.57 13.72
N GLU A 98 14.38 12.40 13.85
CA GLU A 98 14.62 11.25 12.96
C GLU A 98 14.28 11.59 11.51
N ILE A 99 13.12 12.22 11.28
CA ILE A 99 12.71 12.67 9.95
C ILE A 99 13.67 13.71 9.38
N ALA A 100 14.09 14.69 10.18
CA ALA A 100 15.04 15.71 9.75
C ALA A 100 16.38 15.09 9.32
N ALA A 101 16.85 14.08 10.05
CA ALA A 101 18.06 13.32 9.69
C ALA A 101 17.88 12.57 8.36
N ILE A 102 16.73 11.93 8.13
CA ILE A 102 16.45 11.27 6.84
C ILE A 102 16.50 12.27 5.68
N ARG A 103 15.89 13.45 5.85
CA ARG A 103 15.90 14.50 4.83
C ARG A 103 17.28 15.05 4.51
N GLN A 104 18.17 15.10 5.49
CA GLN A 104 19.55 15.55 5.29
C GLN A 104 20.42 14.51 4.59
N ASN A 105 20.12 13.22 4.78
CA ASN A 105 21.00 12.13 4.35
C ASN A 105 20.48 11.34 3.15
N SER A 106 19.25 11.60 2.69
CA SER A 106 18.65 10.89 1.54
C SER A 106 18.16 11.87 0.48
N LEU A 107 18.53 11.58 -0.78
CA LEU A 107 17.99 12.26 -1.96
C LEU A 107 16.53 11.86 -2.26
N GLN A 108 16.03 10.81 -1.61
CA GLN A 108 14.66 10.30 -1.75
C GLN A 108 13.79 10.67 -0.55
N ALA A 109 14.06 11.83 0.06
CA ALA A 109 13.33 12.33 1.22
C ALA A 109 12.64 13.68 0.94
N GLU A 110 12.30 13.94 -0.32
CA GLU A 110 11.42 15.05 -0.68
C GLU A 110 10.00 14.74 -0.24
N PHE A 111 9.32 15.73 0.34
CA PHE A 111 7.89 15.58 0.60
C PHE A 111 7.11 15.82 -0.69
N GLU A 112 6.37 14.80 -1.11
CA GLU A 112 5.49 14.83 -2.26
C GLU A 112 4.09 14.40 -1.83
N ILE A 113 3.11 15.28 -2.05
CA ILE A 113 1.73 15.06 -1.59
C ILE A 113 1.12 13.77 -2.18
N LYS A 114 1.41 13.47 -3.45
CA LYS A 114 0.97 12.22 -4.10
C LYS A 114 1.54 10.99 -3.42
N GLU A 115 2.80 11.04 -2.98
CA GLU A 115 3.41 9.93 -2.24
C GLU A 115 2.74 9.73 -0.89
N HIS A 116 2.44 10.83 -0.17
CA HIS A 116 1.73 10.73 1.11
C HIS A 116 0.30 10.19 0.93
N ILE A 117 -0.36 10.48 -0.20
CA ILE A 117 -1.63 9.85 -0.56
C ILE A 117 -1.48 8.33 -0.71
N THR A 118 -0.40 7.83 -1.33
CA THR A 118 -0.16 6.38 -1.45
C THR A 118 0.15 5.72 -0.11
N PHE A 119 0.83 6.42 0.79
CA PHE A 119 1.03 6.01 2.18
C PHE A 119 -0.28 5.90 2.94
N CYS A 120 -1.13 6.94 2.85
CA CYS A 120 -2.44 6.96 3.47
C CYS A 120 -3.30 5.78 2.98
N LEU A 121 -3.29 5.51 1.68
CA LEU A 121 -3.97 4.35 1.08
C LEU A 121 -3.39 3.03 1.59
N THR A 122 -2.07 2.91 1.66
CA THR A 122 -1.43 1.70 2.22
C THR A 122 -1.87 1.48 3.68
N CYS A 123 -1.89 2.51 4.52
CA CYS A 123 -2.35 2.41 5.91
C CYS A 123 -3.84 2.03 6.01
N ILE A 124 -4.72 2.68 5.24
CA ILE A 124 -6.16 2.41 5.30
C ILE A 124 -6.48 1.03 4.74
N ALA A 125 -5.80 0.60 3.68
CA ALA A 125 -5.99 -0.74 3.11
C ALA A 125 -5.67 -1.87 4.11
N LYS A 126 -4.80 -1.62 5.10
CA LYS A 126 -4.51 -2.56 6.20
C LYS A 126 -5.66 -2.73 7.20
N SER A 127 -6.70 -1.89 7.14
CA SER A 127 -7.94 -2.05 7.92
C SER A 127 -8.93 -3.02 7.28
N LEU A 128 -8.75 -3.32 5.99
CA LEU A 128 -9.56 -4.29 5.28
C LEU A 128 -9.24 -5.72 5.76
N PRO A 129 -10.21 -6.65 5.70
CA PRO A 129 -9.91 -8.08 5.59
C PRO A 129 -8.83 -8.33 4.53
N LEU A 130 -7.91 -9.25 4.82
CA LEU A 130 -6.71 -9.45 4.02
C LEU A 130 -7.03 -9.79 2.56
N GLU A 131 -8.05 -10.61 2.33
CA GLU A 131 -8.48 -11.01 0.99
C GLU A 131 -9.05 -9.82 0.19
N GLN A 132 -9.75 -8.89 0.85
CA GLN A 132 -10.22 -7.65 0.21
C GLN A 132 -9.03 -6.76 -0.19
N GLN A 133 -8.06 -6.60 0.72
CA GLN A 133 -6.83 -5.84 0.45
C GLN A 133 -6.06 -6.42 -0.74
N ILE A 134 -5.83 -7.74 -0.73
CA ILE A 134 -5.09 -8.43 -1.79
C ILE A 134 -5.82 -8.30 -3.12
N CYS A 135 -7.13 -8.61 -3.18
CA CYS A 135 -7.88 -8.54 -4.43
C CYS A 135 -7.88 -7.11 -5.00
N LEU A 136 -8.09 -6.09 -4.15
CA LEU A 136 -8.08 -4.69 -4.55
C LEU A 136 -6.75 -4.31 -5.19
N LEU A 137 -5.62 -4.61 -4.54
CA LEU A 137 -4.30 -4.26 -5.05
C LEU A 137 -3.96 -5.01 -6.34
N LEU A 138 -4.19 -6.34 -6.39
CA LEU A 138 -3.92 -7.13 -7.58
C LEU A 138 -4.72 -6.62 -8.79
N LYS A 139 -6.00 -6.26 -8.58
CA LYS A 139 -6.87 -5.80 -9.66
C LYS A 139 -6.56 -4.38 -10.11
N GLU A 140 -6.47 -3.45 -9.16
CA GLU A 140 -6.52 -2.01 -9.46
C GLU A 140 -5.13 -1.37 -9.57
N VAL A 141 -4.12 -1.95 -8.92
CA VAL A 141 -2.74 -1.41 -8.92
C VAL A 141 -1.83 -2.22 -9.84
N TYR A 142 -1.93 -3.55 -9.80
CA TYR A 142 -1.06 -4.46 -10.57
C TYR A 142 -1.73 -5.06 -11.82
N GLU A 143 -2.98 -4.67 -12.09
CA GLU A 143 -3.72 -4.93 -13.33
C GLU A 143 -3.92 -6.40 -13.70
N PHE A 144 -3.92 -7.30 -12.72
CA PHE A 144 -4.27 -8.70 -12.97
C PHE A 144 -5.74 -8.83 -13.41
N LYS A 145 -5.99 -9.75 -14.33
CA LYS A 145 -7.35 -10.14 -14.73
C LYS A 145 -7.99 -10.92 -13.59
N VAL A 146 -9.33 -10.88 -13.51
CA VAL A 146 -10.08 -11.62 -12.47
C VAL A 146 -9.74 -13.11 -12.46
N ALA A 147 -9.57 -13.74 -13.64
CA ALA A 147 -9.15 -15.13 -13.75
C ALA A 147 -7.76 -15.40 -13.14
N GLU A 148 -6.82 -14.46 -13.28
CA GLU A 148 -5.49 -14.57 -12.67
C GLU A 148 -5.56 -14.36 -11.15
N ILE A 149 -6.40 -13.44 -10.69
CA ILE A 149 -6.62 -13.21 -9.25
C ILE A 149 -7.25 -14.43 -8.57
N VAL A 150 -8.18 -15.10 -9.26
CA VAL A 150 -8.75 -16.39 -8.82
C VAL A 150 -7.65 -17.41 -8.53
N GLU A 151 -6.67 -17.53 -9.43
CA GLU A 151 -5.52 -18.41 -9.26
C GLU A 151 -4.62 -17.95 -8.11
N ILE A 152 -4.24 -16.67 -8.09
CA ILE A 152 -3.33 -16.08 -7.09
C ILE A 152 -3.88 -16.21 -5.67
N VAL A 153 -5.16 -15.88 -5.49
CA VAL A 153 -5.82 -15.88 -4.18
C VAL A 153 -6.28 -17.29 -3.80
N GLN A 154 -6.44 -18.19 -4.78
CA GLN A 154 -6.96 -19.55 -4.64
C GLN A 154 -8.40 -19.57 -4.10
N THR A 155 -9.28 -18.85 -4.79
CA THR A 155 -10.70 -18.73 -4.43
C THR A 155 -11.58 -18.77 -5.69
N THR A 156 -12.89 -18.57 -5.58
CA THR A 156 -13.78 -18.55 -6.74
C THR A 156 -13.90 -17.15 -7.35
N GLU A 157 -14.26 -17.07 -8.64
CA GLU A 157 -14.54 -15.78 -9.30
C GLU A 157 -15.59 -14.96 -8.55
N ALA A 158 -16.63 -15.62 -8.02
CA ALA A 158 -17.66 -14.99 -7.22
C ALA A 158 -17.08 -14.32 -5.96
N MET A 159 -16.16 -15.00 -5.27
CA MET A 159 -15.48 -14.44 -4.09
C MET A 159 -14.55 -13.29 -4.46
N VAL A 160 -13.80 -13.37 -5.57
CA VAL A 160 -12.97 -12.24 -6.04
C VAL A 160 -13.84 -11.01 -6.31
N LYS A 161 -14.97 -11.16 -7.02
CA LYS A 161 -15.91 -10.05 -7.27
C LYS A 161 -16.48 -9.48 -5.97
N TYR A 162 -16.84 -10.35 -5.03
CA TYR A 162 -17.32 -9.94 -3.71
C TYR A 162 -16.26 -9.16 -2.92
N TYR A 163 -15.01 -9.64 -2.88
CA TYR A 163 -13.91 -8.97 -2.18
C TYR A 163 -13.56 -7.62 -2.80
N LEU A 164 -13.58 -7.50 -4.12
CA LEU A 164 -13.40 -6.23 -4.82
C LEU A 164 -14.52 -5.25 -4.46
N HIS A 165 -15.78 -5.68 -4.59
CA HIS A 165 -16.93 -4.83 -4.30
C HIS A 165 -16.94 -4.35 -2.85
N THR A 166 -16.80 -5.26 -1.90
CA THR A 166 -16.84 -4.92 -0.47
C THR A 166 -15.61 -4.14 -0.01
N GLY A 167 -14.43 -4.47 -0.54
CA GLY A 167 -13.19 -3.72 -0.29
C GLY A 167 -13.29 -2.29 -0.78
N ARG A 168 -13.76 -2.07 -2.02
CA ARG A 168 -13.96 -0.73 -2.59
C ARG A 168 -14.97 0.09 -1.79
N SER A 169 -16.15 -0.48 -1.53
CA SER A 169 -17.20 0.17 -0.73
C SER A 169 -16.67 0.62 0.64
N LYS A 170 -15.86 -0.22 1.29
CA LYS A 170 -15.23 0.11 2.57
C LYS A 170 -14.19 1.23 2.45
N MET A 171 -13.31 1.18 1.44
CA MET A 171 -12.34 2.25 1.19
C MET A 171 -13.03 3.59 0.91
N VAL A 172 -14.08 3.59 0.09
CA VAL A 172 -14.92 4.77 -0.20
C VAL A 172 -15.49 5.34 1.10
N HIS A 173 -16.14 4.50 1.92
CA HIS A 173 -16.74 4.93 3.17
C HIS A 173 -15.73 5.58 4.13
N ILE A 174 -14.58 4.93 4.34
CA ILE A 174 -13.51 5.46 5.20
C ILE A 174 -13.02 6.81 4.68
N TYR A 175 -12.78 6.91 3.38
CA TYR A 175 -12.29 8.14 2.79
C TYR A 175 -13.30 9.28 2.88
N GLU A 176 -14.57 9.01 2.60
CA GLU A 176 -15.64 10.01 2.65
C GLU A 176 -15.85 10.54 4.07
N GLY A 177 -15.77 9.67 5.08
CA GLY A 177 -15.91 10.06 6.48
C GLY A 177 -14.70 10.82 7.03
N ARG A 178 -13.50 10.65 6.46
CA ARG A 178 -12.25 11.11 7.11
C ARG A 178 -11.39 12.06 6.30
N CYS A 179 -11.30 11.94 4.99
CA CYS A 179 -10.26 12.62 4.22
C CYS A 179 -10.66 14.06 3.86
N ALA A 180 -9.96 15.04 4.43
CA ALA A 180 -10.23 16.47 4.17
C ALA A 180 -10.01 16.89 2.70
N LEU A 181 -9.29 16.09 1.91
CA LEU A 181 -9.12 16.33 0.46
C LEU A 181 -10.37 16.02 -0.36
N ILE A 182 -11.33 15.26 0.18
CA ILE A 182 -12.54 14.87 -0.56
C ILE A 182 -13.84 15.27 0.15
N ASN A 183 -13.81 15.38 1.48
CA ASN A 183 -14.92 15.89 2.27
C ASN A 183 -14.42 17.06 3.12
N LYS A 184 -15.09 18.21 3.02
CA LYS A 184 -14.73 19.41 3.81
C LYS A 184 -14.90 19.20 5.32
N GLU A 185 -15.76 18.27 5.72
CA GLU A 185 -15.97 17.87 7.11
C GLU A 185 -15.09 16.68 7.53
N GLY A 186 -14.23 16.18 6.62
CA GLY A 186 -13.28 15.12 6.92
C GLY A 186 -12.27 15.54 7.99
N THR A 187 -12.03 14.66 8.96
CA THR A 187 -11.21 14.95 10.15
C THR A 187 -9.69 14.87 9.92
N CYS A 188 -9.23 14.21 8.86
CA CYS A 188 -7.82 13.99 8.58
C CYS A 188 -7.24 15.04 7.62
N HIS A 189 -6.28 15.82 8.13
CA HIS A 189 -5.59 16.92 7.44
C HIS A 189 -4.10 16.65 7.16
N GLN A 190 -3.63 15.41 7.29
CA GLN A 190 -2.19 15.11 7.23
C GLN A 190 -1.51 15.55 5.93
N CYS A 191 -2.22 15.49 4.78
CA CYS A 191 -1.67 15.97 3.51
C CYS A 191 -1.30 17.47 3.54
N SER A 192 -2.12 18.32 4.18
CA SER A 192 -1.83 19.75 4.33
C SER A 192 -0.83 20.03 5.45
N GLU A 193 -0.95 19.33 6.58
CA GLU A 193 -0.08 19.52 7.74
C GLU A 193 1.36 19.14 7.40
N LEU A 194 1.58 17.97 6.82
CA LEU A 194 2.91 17.51 6.45
C LEU A 194 3.50 18.35 5.31
N ASN A 195 2.68 18.88 4.39
CA ASN A 195 3.14 19.86 3.42
C ASN A 195 3.69 21.11 4.12
N GLY A 196 2.96 21.66 5.10
CA GLY A 196 3.42 22.82 5.88
C GLY A 196 4.72 22.53 6.65
N ILE A 197 4.87 21.33 7.21
CA ILE A 197 6.05 20.93 7.98
C ILE A 197 7.27 20.72 7.07
N PHE A 198 7.12 19.94 6.00
CA PHE A 198 8.24 19.49 5.18
C PHE A 198 8.52 20.39 3.98
N ASN A 199 7.51 21.13 3.51
CA ASN A 199 7.61 22.06 2.39
C ASN A 199 6.91 23.42 2.65
N PRO A 200 7.33 24.19 3.68
CA PRO A 200 6.67 25.42 4.10
C PRO A 200 6.67 26.55 3.06
N LYS A 201 7.53 26.47 2.03
CA LYS A 201 7.59 27.45 0.94
C LYS A 201 6.60 27.15 -0.19
N GLN A 202 5.99 25.97 -0.19
CA GLN A 202 5.08 25.52 -1.23
C GLN A 202 3.64 25.74 -0.79
N ASP A 203 2.87 26.44 -1.62
CA ASP A 203 1.44 26.68 -1.38
C ASP A 203 0.66 25.36 -1.52
N PHE A 204 0.06 24.92 -0.42
CA PHE A 204 -0.70 23.67 -0.37
C PHE A 204 -1.88 23.67 -1.34
N GLU A 205 -2.62 24.78 -1.47
CA GLU A 205 -3.78 24.83 -2.37
C GLU A 205 -3.33 24.71 -3.83
N VAL A 206 -2.14 25.21 -4.18
CA VAL A 206 -1.55 25.01 -5.51
C VAL A 206 -1.24 23.54 -5.77
N GLU A 207 -0.63 22.82 -4.81
CA GLU A 207 -0.33 21.39 -4.98
C GLU A 207 -1.58 20.51 -4.98
N LYS A 208 -2.55 20.83 -4.12
CA LYS A 208 -3.85 20.19 -4.10
C LYS A 208 -4.57 20.30 -5.44
N ASN A 209 -4.48 21.46 -6.09
CA ASN A 209 -5.05 21.66 -7.43
C ASN A 209 -4.35 20.85 -8.54
N LYS A 210 -3.20 20.21 -8.27
CA LYS A 210 -2.58 19.23 -9.19
C LYS A 210 -3.11 17.82 -9.00
N ILE A 211 -3.89 17.56 -7.95
CA ILE A 211 -4.46 16.24 -7.62
C ILE A 211 -5.89 16.15 -8.17
N GLU A 212 -6.10 15.23 -9.09
CA GLU A 212 -7.38 15.12 -9.81
C GLU A 212 -8.58 14.81 -8.91
N PHE A 213 -8.45 13.84 -7.99
CA PHE A 213 -9.56 13.53 -7.09
C PHE A 213 -9.85 14.66 -6.10
N ALA A 214 -8.86 15.50 -5.76
CA ALA A 214 -9.05 16.64 -4.86
C ALA A 214 -9.79 17.78 -5.57
N LYS A 215 -9.48 18.03 -6.86
CA LYS A 215 -10.26 18.95 -7.72
C LYS A 215 -11.71 18.50 -7.85
N ARG A 216 -11.93 17.18 -7.88
CA ARG A 216 -13.25 16.54 -7.98
C ARG A 216 -13.87 16.19 -6.62
N ALA A 217 -13.44 16.81 -5.51
CA ALA A 217 -13.96 16.50 -4.17
C ALA A 217 -15.50 16.56 -4.05
N ASN A 218 -16.15 17.44 -4.81
CA ASN A 218 -17.62 17.58 -4.83
C ASN A 218 -18.33 16.58 -5.77
N ASP A 219 -17.60 15.68 -6.43
CA ASP A 219 -18.17 14.65 -7.30
C ASP A 219 -19.01 13.67 -6.47
N PRO A 220 -20.30 13.47 -6.79
CA PRO A 220 -21.15 12.53 -6.07
C PRO A 220 -20.73 11.07 -6.33
N ASN A 221 -20.01 10.78 -7.41
CA ASN A 221 -19.49 9.46 -7.68
C ASN A 221 -18.19 9.21 -6.90
N ARG A 222 -18.35 8.77 -5.64
CA ARG A 222 -17.22 8.50 -4.74
C ARG A 222 -16.30 7.38 -5.21
N GLU A 223 -16.83 6.41 -5.94
CA GLU A 223 -16.03 5.34 -6.57
C GLU A 223 -15.02 5.92 -7.58
N ALA A 224 -15.42 6.93 -8.37
CA ALA A 224 -14.51 7.59 -9.30
C ALA A 224 -13.37 8.35 -8.58
N LEU A 225 -13.61 8.86 -7.37
CA LEU A 225 -12.55 9.48 -6.56
C LEU A 225 -11.56 8.44 -6.02
N LEU A 226 -12.05 7.24 -5.66
CA LEU A 226 -11.20 6.12 -5.29
C LEU A 226 -10.34 5.66 -6.50
N ASP A 227 -10.92 5.58 -7.71
CA ASP A 227 -10.19 5.20 -8.92
C ASP A 227 -9.00 6.14 -9.19
N LEU A 228 -9.23 7.45 -9.13
CA LEU A 228 -8.18 8.45 -9.29
C LEU A 228 -7.09 8.34 -8.22
N ARG A 229 -7.45 7.93 -6.99
CA ARG A 229 -6.49 7.69 -5.91
C ARG A 229 -5.67 6.42 -6.14
N LEU A 230 -6.30 5.34 -6.62
CA LEU A 230 -5.62 4.09 -6.99
C LEU A 230 -4.68 4.31 -8.18
N GLN A 231 -5.06 5.16 -9.15
CA GLN A 231 -4.19 5.56 -10.26
C GLN A 231 -2.90 6.24 -9.77
N ILE A 232 -2.97 7.11 -8.76
CA ILE A 232 -1.77 7.70 -8.15
C ILE A 232 -0.88 6.62 -7.52
N MET A 233 -1.48 5.62 -6.86
CA MET A 233 -0.73 4.50 -6.28
C MET A 233 -0.01 3.66 -7.34
N LYS A 234 -0.64 3.45 -8.49
CA LYS A 234 -0.05 2.72 -9.63
C LYS A 234 1.19 3.43 -10.20
N GLU A 235 1.22 4.76 -10.17
CA GLU A 235 2.30 5.57 -10.72
C GLU A 235 3.53 5.69 -9.80
N ILE A 236 3.43 5.28 -8.53
CA ILE A 236 4.47 5.47 -7.53
C ILE A 236 5.06 4.13 -7.10
N ASP A 237 6.35 3.94 -7.36
CA ASP A 237 7.13 2.86 -6.75
C ASP A 237 7.48 3.24 -5.29
N PRO A 238 7.00 2.50 -4.27
CA PRO A 238 7.25 2.83 -2.88
C PRO A 238 8.73 2.75 -2.47
N PHE A 239 9.59 2.14 -3.28
CA PHE A 239 11.03 2.01 -2.99
C PHE A 239 11.89 3.03 -3.75
N ASN A 240 11.42 3.53 -4.89
CA ASN A 240 12.26 4.31 -5.83
C ASN A 240 11.70 5.69 -6.21
N SER A 241 10.77 6.24 -5.42
CA SER A 241 10.23 7.59 -5.60
C SER A 241 11.09 8.69 -4.94
N ARG A 242 10.73 9.97 -5.13
CA ARG A 242 11.47 11.11 -4.59
C ARG A 242 11.28 11.30 -3.08
N GLY A 243 10.22 10.73 -2.51
CA GLY A 243 9.94 10.70 -1.08
C GLY A 243 9.93 9.30 -0.46
N SER A 244 10.44 8.28 -1.16
CA SER A 244 10.37 6.88 -0.70
C SER A 244 10.98 6.70 0.69
N ALA A 245 12.10 7.35 1.00
CA ALA A 245 12.76 7.23 2.30
C ALA A 245 11.85 7.72 3.45
N LEU A 246 11.10 8.81 3.24
CA LEU A 246 10.12 9.30 4.21
C LEU A 246 8.93 8.36 4.34
N GLN A 247 8.37 7.90 3.22
CA GLN A 247 7.20 7.01 3.24
C GLN A 247 7.51 5.69 3.93
N LEU A 248 8.63 5.07 3.57
CA LEU A 248 9.08 3.82 4.15
C LEU A 248 9.26 3.95 5.66
N HIS A 249 9.91 5.03 6.13
CA HIS A 249 10.06 5.30 7.55
C HIS A 249 8.70 5.48 8.24
N HIS A 250 7.78 6.27 7.68
CA HIS A 250 6.45 6.47 8.27
C HIS A 250 5.66 5.15 8.36
N ILE A 251 5.69 4.30 7.32
CA ILE A 251 4.98 3.02 7.34
C ILE A 251 5.55 2.09 8.40
N GLN A 252 6.88 2.00 8.50
CA GLN A 252 7.53 1.19 9.52
C GLN A 252 7.23 1.70 10.93
N HIS A 253 7.22 3.02 11.12
CA HIS A 253 6.85 3.65 12.38
C HIS A 253 5.41 3.28 12.77
N ASN A 254 4.45 3.47 11.85
CA ASN A 254 3.05 3.13 12.06
C ASN A 254 2.87 1.64 12.37
N ARG A 255 3.55 0.76 11.61
CA ARG A 255 3.51 -0.69 11.85
C ARG A 255 3.97 -1.02 13.26
N LYS A 256 5.15 -0.54 13.68
CA LYS A 256 5.70 -0.78 15.02
C LYS A 256 4.77 -0.27 16.12
N LEU A 257 4.18 0.91 15.93
CA LEU A 257 3.21 1.46 16.87
C LEU A 257 1.97 0.56 16.99
N ILE A 258 1.37 0.17 15.86
CA ILE A 258 0.12 -0.60 15.85
C ILE A 258 0.33 -2.03 16.36
N GLU A 259 1.44 -2.68 16.01
CA GLU A 259 1.75 -4.03 16.49
C GLU A 259 1.98 -4.06 18.01
N ASN A 260 2.52 -2.97 18.58
CA ASN A 260 2.71 -2.82 20.02
C ASN A 260 1.54 -2.11 20.72
N PHE A 261 0.48 -1.75 19.99
CA PHE A 261 -0.65 -1.01 20.54
C PHE A 261 -1.50 -1.91 21.45
N PRO A 262 -1.66 -1.59 22.74
CA PRO A 262 -2.39 -2.42 23.70
C PRO A 262 -3.84 -2.68 23.24
N GLU A 263 -4.33 -3.91 23.43
CA GLU A 263 -5.71 -4.27 23.04
C GLU A 263 -6.79 -3.41 23.71
N LYS A 264 -6.51 -2.85 24.90
CA LYS A 264 -7.47 -2.07 25.70
C LYS A 264 -7.66 -0.63 25.23
N GLU A 265 -6.81 -0.15 24.32
CA GLU A 265 -6.84 1.23 23.80
C GLU A 265 -7.35 1.28 22.34
N ARG A 266 -7.79 0.14 21.78
CA ARG A 266 -8.36 0.02 20.43
C ARG A 266 -9.88 0.11 20.41
#